data_AF-A0AB40AUR5-F1
#
_entry.id   AF-A0AB40AUR5-F1
#
_cell.length_a   1.000
_cell.length_b   1.000
_cell.length_c   1.000
_cell.angle_alpha   90.00
_cell.angle_beta   90.00
_cell.angle_gamma   90.00
#
_symmetry.space_group_name_H-M   'P 1'
#
loop_
_entity.id
_entity.type
_entity.pdbx_description
1 polymer ?
#
loop_
_entity_poly.entity_id
_entity_poly.type
_entity_poly.pdbx_seq_one_letter_code
_entity_poly.pdbx_strand_id
1 'polypeptide(L)'
;MARMSSIPSLILFLPSFSAIPPPSSSSSCPLDLSYITTYPWDHSHCIPSTTNPNLTNCRQTLLSLYAIALALRLRSTSQFRLPSLNSSISCLSTFQSQLSSLSLPSNLISTHFYSPSYFVISPNFCASIQTKQDWISKLGNSTAVDSACSAVPPNPTTSCQPCYLAGVSVSSNLTALDGNRSHSDNCFYLTVLYAAGISNSAGPQNPLVAACIFSLDITHSSPSHRSHAFLYAIIGAAFAILFLPFIIVLYLFWSRRCKTAAPAFNQEENPRSRPHLRPNTGSIWFKIRDLEKATSFFSHHNLIGRGGFGVVYKGILSDGTPVAVKQILDSDFEGDEEFRNEVEIISNLRHRNLVPLRLLHHQRPQPPTLPRLRPHAKR
;
A
#
# COMPACT_ATOMS: atom_id res chain seq x y z
N MET A 1 74.88 -17.23 -72.51
CA MET A 1 73.46 -17.01 -72.85
C MET A 1 72.60 -17.80 -71.87
N ALA A 2 72.10 -17.15 -70.81
CA ALA A 2 71.20 -17.74 -69.84
C ALA A 2 69.97 -16.83 -69.73
N ARG A 3 68.81 -17.38 -70.06
CA ARG A 3 67.50 -16.71 -70.12
C ARG A 3 66.97 -16.53 -68.69
N MET A 4 66.76 -15.29 -68.26
CA MET A 4 65.99 -14.96 -67.07
C MET A 4 64.50 -15.17 -67.35
N SER A 5 63.87 -16.01 -66.55
CA SER A 5 62.43 -16.28 -66.54
C SER A 5 61.68 -15.16 -65.81
N SER A 6 60.76 -14.52 -66.52
CA SER A 6 59.83 -13.52 -65.99
C SER A 6 58.65 -14.22 -65.29
N ILE A 7 58.40 -13.85 -64.04
CA ILE A 7 57.23 -14.25 -63.25
C ILE A 7 56.08 -13.27 -63.57
N PRO A 8 54.85 -13.72 -63.88
CA PRO A 8 53.75 -12.80 -64.12
C PRO A 8 53.17 -12.32 -62.78
N SER A 9 53.15 -11.00 -62.57
CA SER A 9 52.47 -10.34 -61.46
C SER A 9 50.96 -10.47 -61.63
N LEU A 10 50.33 -11.26 -60.75
CA LEU A 10 48.88 -11.40 -60.65
C LEU A 10 48.33 -10.18 -59.87
N ILE A 11 47.83 -9.17 -60.58
CA ILE A 11 47.15 -8.02 -59.96
C ILE A 11 45.72 -8.47 -59.60
N LEU A 12 45.50 -8.79 -58.32
CA LEU A 12 44.17 -9.00 -57.77
C LEU A 12 43.51 -7.63 -57.54
N PHE A 13 42.52 -7.29 -58.38
CA PHE A 13 41.57 -6.22 -58.12
C PHE A 13 40.66 -6.66 -56.95
N LEU A 14 40.96 -6.18 -55.75
CA LEU A 14 40.01 -6.19 -54.64
C LEU A 14 38.93 -5.14 -54.93
N PRO A 15 37.63 -5.48 -54.92
CA PRO A 15 36.59 -4.48 -55.01
C PRO A 15 36.68 -3.60 -53.77
N SER A 16 36.82 -2.30 -53.98
CA SER A 16 36.67 -1.27 -52.97
C SER A 16 35.27 -1.38 -52.38
N PHE A 17 35.15 -2.04 -51.23
CA PHE A 17 34.00 -1.88 -50.36
C PHE A 17 34.00 -0.43 -49.90
N SER A 18 33.18 0.40 -50.55
CA SER A 18 32.74 1.66 -49.99
C SER A 18 32.20 1.35 -48.60
N ALA A 19 32.94 1.78 -47.57
CA ALA A 19 32.47 1.73 -46.20
C ALA A 19 31.14 2.48 -46.18
N ILE A 20 30.06 1.72 -45.97
CA ILE A 20 28.77 2.29 -45.61
C ILE A 20 29.05 3.13 -44.37
N PRO A 21 28.89 4.47 -44.41
CA PRO A 21 29.00 5.26 -43.19
C PRO A 21 28.02 4.66 -42.18
N PRO A 22 28.41 4.50 -40.91
CA PRO A 22 27.51 3.96 -39.90
C PRO A 22 26.18 4.71 -39.99
N PRO A 23 25.02 4.02 -39.90
CA PRO A 23 23.73 4.68 -40.01
C PRO A 23 23.74 5.87 -39.06
N SER A 24 23.48 7.05 -39.62
CA SER A 24 23.40 8.31 -38.90
C SER A 24 22.69 8.06 -37.58
N SER A 25 23.40 8.30 -36.47
CA SER A 25 22.85 8.19 -35.13
C SER A 25 21.56 8.99 -35.10
N SER A 26 20.41 8.31 -35.10
CA SER A 26 19.15 8.99 -34.96
C SER A 26 19.18 9.69 -33.61
N SER A 27 19.15 11.03 -33.65
CA SER A 27 19.04 11.91 -32.49
C SER A 27 17.67 11.80 -31.80
N SER A 28 16.88 10.78 -32.14
CA SER A 28 15.57 10.51 -31.57
C SER A 28 15.67 9.83 -30.21
N CYS A 29 14.65 10.05 -29.39
CA CYS A 29 14.53 9.37 -28.11
C CYS A 29 14.25 7.87 -28.33
N PRO A 30 15.11 6.94 -27.85
CA PRO A 30 14.85 5.50 -27.96
C PRO A 30 13.94 4.94 -26.85
N LEU A 31 13.32 5.78 -26.04
CA LEU A 31 12.39 5.38 -24.97
C LEU A 31 10.95 5.58 -25.42
N ASP A 32 10.09 4.61 -25.10
CA ASP A 32 8.64 4.81 -25.18
C ASP A 32 8.17 5.58 -23.94
N LEU A 33 7.68 6.79 -24.17
CA LEU A 33 7.20 7.72 -23.16
C LEU A 33 5.70 8.04 -23.33
N SER A 34 5.02 7.32 -24.23
CA SER A 34 3.60 7.56 -24.54
C SER A 34 2.67 7.23 -23.38
N TYR A 35 3.08 6.33 -22.49
CA TYR A 35 2.27 5.87 -21.36
C TYR A 35 2.13 6.91 -20.25
N ILE A 36 3.00 7.93 -20.17
CA ILE A 36 3.06 8.87 -19.04
C ILE A 36 1.73 9.59 -18.77
N THR A 37 0.95 9.84 -19.82
CA THR A 37 -0.33 10.55 -19.73
C THR A 37 -1.49 9.65 -19.31
N THR A 38 -1.37 8.34 -19.52
CA THR A 38 -2.40 7.35 -19.21
C THR A 38 -2.08 6.53 -17.96
N TYR A 39 -0.83 6.60 -17.49
CA TYR A 39 -0.36 5.84 -16.35
C TYR A 39 -0.98 6.35 -15.03
N PRO A 40 -1.43 5.48 -14.12
CA PRO A 40 -2.10 5.88 -12.89
C PRO A 40 -1.09 6.29 -11.80
N TRP A 41 -0.28 7.33 -12.02
CA TRP A 41 0.66 7.85 -11.02
C TRP A 41 0.11 9.10 -10.33
N ASP A 42 0.53 9.37 -9.10
CA ASP A 42 0.19 10.58 -8.37
C ASP A 42 1.12 11.74 -8.74
N HIS A 43 0.57 12.72 -9.47
CA HIS A 43 1.26 13.93 -9.86
C HIS A 43 1.20 15.06 -8.81
N SER A 44 0.54 14.87 -7.67
CA SER A 44 0.38 15.88 -6.61
C SER A 44 1.73 16.41 -6.10
N HIS A 45 2.74 15.54 -6.03
CA HIS A 45 4.10 15.89 -5.63
C HIS A 45 4.78 16.90 -6.55
N CYS A 46 4.34 16.99 -7.81
CA CYS A 46 4.87 17.86 -8.85
C CYS A 46 4.03 19.12 -9.10
N ILE A 47 3.02 19.36 -8.26
CA ILE A 47 2.21 20.57 -8.28
C ILE A 47 2.69 21.48 -7.14
N PRO A 48 3.10 22.73 -7.42
CA PRO A 48 3.48 23.67 -6.38
C PRO A 48 2.33 23.88 -5.39
N SER A 49 2.61 23.77 -4.10
CA SER A 49 1.62 23.98 -3.05
C SER A 49 2.21 24.73 -1.87
N THR A 50 1.36 25.26 -1.00
CA THR A 50 1.77 25.97 0.22
C THR A 50 2.58 25.09 1.18
N THR A 51 2.39 23.77 1.12
CA THR A 51 3.08 22.78 1.96
C THR A 51 4.28 22.13 1.27
N ASN A 52 4.43 22.26 -0.06
CA ASN A 52 5.56 21.75 -0.83
C ASN A 52 6.07 22.78 -1.86
N PRO A 53 6.66 23.90 -1.39
CA PRO A 53 7.11 24.97 -2.28
C PRO A 53 8.32 24.57 -3.13
N ASN A 54 9.14 23.62 -2.65
CA ASN A 54 10.39 23.21 -3.30
C ASN A 54 10.28 21.94 -4.15
N LEU A 55 9.06 21.39 -4.29
CA LEU A 55 8.79 20.18 -5.08
C LEU A 55 9.73 19.01 -4.72
N THR A 56 10.06 18.87 -3.42
CA THR A 56 11.17 18.00 -2.97
C THR A 56 10.96 16.55 -3.38
N ASN A 57 9.72 16.06 -3.33
CA ASN A 57 9.38 14.70 -3.72
C ASN A 57 9.19 14.55 -5.24
N CYS A 58 8.91 15.63 -5.98
CA CYS A 58 8.68 15.57 -7.42
C CYS A 58 9.87 14.98 -8.16
N ARG A 59 11.10 15.36 -7.78
CA ARG A 59 12.32 14.84 -8.43
C ARG A 59 12.38 13.32 -8.38
N GLN A 60 12.02 12.72 -7.24
CA GLN A 60 12.03 11.27 -7.08
C GLN A 60 10.88 10.63 -7.86
N THR A 61 9.66 11.18 -7.78
CA THR A 61 8.50 10.71 -8.54
C THR A 61 8.79 10.68 -10.05
N LEU A 62 9.36 11.77 -10.58
CA LEU A 62 9.76 11.86 -12.00
C LEU A 62 10.86 10.86 -12.34
N LEU A 63 11.80 10.57 -11.41
CA LEU A 63 12.86 9.60 -11.65
C LEU A 63 12.28 8.20 -11.72
N SER A 64 11.38 7.85 -10.81
CA SER A 64 10.65 6.58 -10.79
C SER A 64 9.83 6.39 -12.07
N LEU A 65 9.10 7.44 -12.49
CA LEU A 65 8.34 7.40 -13.73
C LEU A 65 9.27 7.22 -14.95
N TYR A 66 10.36 7.99 -15.06
CA TYR A 66 11.31 7.83 -16.16
C TYR A 66 12.04 6.47 -16.13
N ALA A 67 12.29 5.91 -14.94
CA ALA A 67 12.93 4.62 -14.75
C ALA A 67 12.09 3.45 -15.29
N ILE A 68 10.76 3.55 -15.31
CA ILE A 68 9.90 2.56 -15.98
C ILE A 68 10.29 2.44 -17.46
N ALA A 69 10.48 3.56 -18.15
CA ALA A 69 10.86 3.57 -19.56
C ALA A 69 12.27 3.00 -19.79
N LEU A 70 13.23 3.30 -18.90
CA LEU A 70 14.57 2.72 -18.95
C LEU A 70 14.56 1.21 -18.67
N ALA A 71 13.76 0.74 -17.72
CA ALA A 71 13.62 -0.68 -17.42
C ALA A 71 12.96 -1.44 -18.57
N LEU A 72 11.96 -0.84 -19.26
CA LEU A 72 11.40 -1.40 -20.50
C LEU A 72 12.47 -1.54 -21.58
N ARG A 73 13.32 -0.52 -21.72
CA ARG A 73 14.42 -0.53 -22.68
C ARG A 73 15.49 -1.57 -22.31
N LEU A 74 15.82 -1.70 -21.03
CA LEU A 74 16.73 -2.73 -20.54
C LEU A 74 16.18 -4.12 -20.90
N ARG A 75 14.88 -4.34 -20.73
CA ARG A 75 14.22 -5.59 -21.11
C ARG A 75 14.35 -5.91 -22.60
N SER A 76 14.19 -4.91 -23.47
CA SER A 76 14.20 -5.12 -24.94
C SER A 76 15.59 -5.12 -25.58
N THR A 77 16.54 -4.36 -25.02
CA THR A 77 17.86 -4.12 -25.63
C THR A 77 19.03 -4.65 -24.82
N SER A 78 18.79 -5.09 -23.57
CA SER A 78 19.84 -5.48 -22.63
C SER A 78 20.83 -4.39 -22.23
N GLN A 79 20.55 -3.10 -22.48
CA GLN A 79 21.39 -2.00 -21.99
C GLN A 79 20.66 -1.18 -20.92
N PHE A 80 21.37 -0.84 -19.84
CA PHE A 80 20.80 -0.15 -18.68
C PHE A 80 20.48 1.33 -18.92
N ARG A 81 21.27 1.99 -19.78
CA ARG A 81 21.29 3.45 -19.95
C ARG A 81 21.33 3.81 -21.45
N LEU A 82 21.16 5.10 -21.76
CA LEU A 82 21.03 5.61 -23.12
C LEU A 82 22.39 5.66 -23.84
N PRO A 83 22.42 5.45 -25.17
CA PRO A 83 23.67 5.31 -25.91
C PRO A 83 24.45 6.63 -26.09
N SER A 84 23.77 7.78 -26.02
CA SER A 84 24.42 9.08 -26.25
C SER A 84 23.74 10.22 -25.48
N LEU A 85 24.48 11.31 -25.28
CA LEU A 85 23.96 12.55 -24.69
C LEU A 85 22.80 13.13 -25.53
N ASN A 86 22.90 13.08 -26.86
CA ASN A 86 21.86 13.56 -27.76
C ASN A 86 20.55 12.78 -27.57
N SER A 87 20.63 11.45 -27.47
CA SER A 87 19.46 10.61 -27.17
C SER A 87 18.85 10.95 -25.81
N SER A 88 19.67 11.24 -24.80
CA SER A 88 19.18 11.67 -23.48
C SER A 88 18.49 13.01 -23.53
N ILE A 89 19.07 14.02 -24.18
CA ILE A 89 18.44 15.35 -24.34
C ILE A 89 17.10 15.22 -25.07
N SER A 90 17.07 14.44 -26.16
CA SER A 90 15.86 14.15 -26.93
C SER A 90 14.77 13.52 -26.06
N CYS A 91 15.12 12.49 -25.27
CA CYS A 91 14.16 11.85 -24.38
C CYS A 91 13.65 12.75 -23.25
N LEU A 92 14.52 13.58 -22.67
CA LEU A 92 14.12 14.51 -21.61
C LEU A 92 13.18 15.60 -22.15
N SER A 93 13.41 16.06 -23.39
CA SER A 93 12.49 16.95 -24.09
C SER A 93 11.12 16.30 -24.34
N THR A 94 11.10 15.06 -24.83
CA THR A 94 9.85 14.29 -24.99
C THR A 94 9.15 14.07 -23.64
N PHE A 95 9.90 13.77 -22.59
CA PHE A 95 9.35 13.57 -21.25
C PHE A 95 8.68 14.85 -20.72
N GLN A 96 9.35 16.01 -20.84
CA GLN A 96 8.77 17.30 -20.48
C GLN A 96 7.50 17.59 -21.29
N SER A 97 7.46 17.27 -22.59
CA SER A 97 6.26 17.45 -23.42
C SER A 97 5.07 16.65 -22.89
N GLN A 98 5.29 15.37 -22.53
CA GLN A 98 4.25 14.52 -21.93
C GLN A 98 3.77 15.08 -20.58
N LEU A 99 4.69 15.55 -19.72
CA LEU A 99 4.33 16.16 -18.43
C LEU A 99 3.52 17.46 -18.62
N SER A 100 3.91 18.30 -19.58
CA SER A 100 3.18 19.54 -19.91
C SER A 100 1.75 19.25 -20.38
N SER A 101 1.51 18.12 -21.08
CA SER A 101 0.16 17.71 -21.48
C SER A 101 -0.76 17.36 -20.29
N LEU A 102 -0.17 17.04 -19.13
CA LEU A 102 -0.87 16.82 -17.86
C LEU A 102 -1.07 18.11 -17.05
N SER A 103 -0.87 19.28 -17.68
CA SER A 103 -0.96 20.60 -17.02
C SER A 103 0.07 20.81 -15.90
N LEU A 104 1.20 20.08 -15.93
CA LEU A 104 2.31 20.28 -15.00
C LEU A 104 3.25 21.41 -15.47
N PRO A 105 4.07 22.00 -14.56
CA PRO A 105 4.98 23.07 -14.93
C PRO A 105 5.95 22.67 -16.07
N SER A 106 6.14 23.59 -17.02
CA SER A 106 6.94 23.37 -18.24
C SER A 106 8.45 23.31 -18.00
N ASN A 107 8.91 23.66 -16.81
CA ASN A 107 10.31 23.70 -16.41
C ASN A 107 10.71 22.60 -15.42
N LEU A 108 9.84 21.62 -15.12
CA LEU A 108 10.13 20.55 -14.16
C LEU A 108 11.44 19.81 -14.48
N ILE A 109 11.67 19.48 -15.76
CA ILE A 109 12.86 18.75 -16.18
C ILE A 109 14.12 19.62 -16.15
N SER A 110 14.02 20.91 -16.45
CA SER A 110 15.19 21.80 -16.46
C SER A 110 15.60 22.26 -15.06
N THR A 111 14.67 22.39 -14.11
CA THR A 111 14.96 22.95 -12.78
C THR A 111 15.03 21.92 -11.66
N HIS A 112 14.27 20.82 -11.75
CA HIS A 112 14.11 19.88 -10.63
C HIS A 112 14.48 18.44 -10.97
N PHE A 113 14.96 18.16 -12.18
CA PHE A 113 15.34 16.82 -12.61
C PHE A 113 16.86 16.63 -12.74
N TYR A 114 17.27 15.41 -13.04
CA TYR A 114 18.68 15.05 -13.21
C TYR A 114 19.25 15.58 -14.53
N SER A 115 20.53 15.93 -14.52
CA SER A 115 21.25 16.35 -15.73
C SER A 115 21.22 15.25 -16.80
N PRO A 116 21.18 15.59 -18.11
CA PRO A 116 21.09 14.59 -19.18
C PRO A 116 22.21 13.53 -19.14
N SER A 117 23.43 13.89 -18.72
CA SER A 117 24.54 12.95 -18.58
C SER A 117 24.28 11.82 -17.57
N TYR A 118 23.36 12.01 -16.63
CA TYR A 118 22.95 10.99 -15.65
C TYR A 118 22.23 9.79 -16.29
N PHE A 119 21.72 9.89 -17.51
CA PHE A 119 21.03 8.78 -18.17
C PHE A 119 21.85 8.11 -19.27
N VAL A 120 23.06 8.61 -19.56
CA VAL A 120 23.92 8.13 -20.64
C VAL A 120 24.89 7.06 -20.13
N ILE A 121 25.08 5.98 -20.88
CA ILE A 121 26.07 4.94 -20.60
C ILE A 121 27.42 5.57 -20.21
N SER A 122 27.94 5.17 -19.05
CA SER A 122 29.23 5.63 -18.52
C SER A 122 29.84 4.51 -17.68
N PRO A 123 31.15 4.21 -17.86
CA PRO A 123 31.84 3.21 -17.05
C PRO A 123 31.95 3.62 -15.58
N ASN A 124 31.95 4.92 -15.28
CA ASN A 124 32.06 5.46 -13.92
C ASN A 124 30.70 5.57 -13.20
N PHE A 125 29.70 4.77 -13.59
CA PHE A 125 28.38 4.84 -12.97
C PHE A 125 28.25 3.88 -11.79
N CYS A 126 28.49 2.59 -12.04
CA CYS A 126 28.57 1.55 -11.02
C CYS A 126 29.23 0.30 -11.63
N ALA A 127 30.37 -0.11 -11.09
CA ALA A 127 31.12 -1.32 -11.41
C ALA A 127 31.35 -1.56 -12.91
N SER A 128 31.43 -0.47 -13.71
CA SER A 128 31.49 -0.49 -15.17
C SER A 128 30.36 -1.27 -15.87
N ILE A 129 29.20 -1.43 -15.21
CA ILE A 129 28.05 -2.15 -15.77
C ILE A 129 27.31 -1.25 -16.77
N GLN A 130 27.17 -1.73 -18.00
CA GLN A 130 26.45 -1.04 -19.08
C GLN A 130 25.33 -1.91 -19.66
N THR A 131 25.54 -3.23 -19.65
CA THR A 131 24.65 -4.24 -20.23
C THR A 131 24.25 -5.31 -19.23
N LYS A 132 23.18 -6.05 -19.55
CA LYS A 132 22.78 -7.26 -18.82
C LYS A 132 23.92 -8.29 -18.76
N GLN A 133 24.75 -8.37 -19.79
CA GLN A 133 25.87 -9.31 -19.79
C GLN A 133 26.96 -8.90 -18.79
N ASP A 134 27.23 -7.59 -18.65
CA ASP A 134 28.16 -7.09 -17.64
C ASP A 134 27.65 -7.43 -16.23
N TRP A 135 26.35 -7.23 -15.99
CA TRP A 135 25.70 -7.63 -14.73
C TRP A 135 25.93 -9.11 -14.43
N ILE A 136 25.63 -9.99 -15.39
CA ILE A 136 25.82 -11.43 -15.23
C ILE A 136 27.29 -11.79 -15.00
N SER A 137 28.22 -11.11 -15.69
CA SER A 137 29.66 -11.34 -15.53
C SER A 137 30.17 -10.97 -14.12
N LYS A 138 29.54 -9.98 -13.47
CA LYS A 138 29.94 -9.47 -12.15
C LYS A 138 29.25 -10.18 -11.00
N LEU A 139 27.97 -10.53 -11.15
CA LEU A 139 27.11 -11.04 -10.07
C LEU A 139 26.69 -12.50 -10.27
N GLY A 140 26.92 -13.08 -11.46
CA GLY A 140 26.49 -14.43 -11.81
C GLY A 140 25.13 -14.48 -12.52
N ASN A 141 24.69 -15.69 -12.85
CA ASN A 141 23.45 -15.94 -13.60
C ASN A 141 22.17 -15.73 -12.79
N SER A 142 22.27 -15.70 -11.46
CA SER A 142 21.14 -15.51 -10.56
C SER A 142 21.59 -14.78 -9.31
N THR A 143 20.81 -13.78 -8.92
CA THR A 143 21.03 -12.93 -7.75
C THR A 143 19.85 -13.05 -6.79
N ALA A 144 19.99 -12.51 -5.57
CA ALA A 144 18.89 -12.46 -4.61
C ALA A 144 17.66 -11.69 -5.15
N VAL A 145 17.88 -10.73 -6.06
CA VAL A 145 16.82 -9.95 -6.71
C VAL A 145 16.00 -10.81 -7.66
N ASP A 146 16.61 -11.80 -8.33
CA ASP A 146 15.92 -12.67 -9.27
C ASP A 146 14.87 -13.54 -8.59
N SER A 147 15.16 -14.06 -7.40
CA SER A 147 14.18 -14.83 -6.64
C SER A 147 13.15 -13.93 -5.96
N ALA A 148 13.61 -12.86 -5.28
CA ALA A 148 12.76 -12.02 -4.45
C ALA A 148 11.81 -11.10 -5.22
N CYS A 149 12.15 -10.70 -6.45
CA CYS A 149 11.38 -9.74 -7.26
C CYS A 149 10.64 -10.39 -8.45
N SER A 150 10.63 -11.73 -8.56
CA SER A 150 10.10 -12.46 -9.72
C SER A 150 8.58 -12.32 -9.93
N ALA A 151 7.83 -12.31 -8.84
CA ALA A 151 6.37 -12.30 -8.83
C ALA A 151 5.79 -10.88 -8.71
N VAL A 152 4.54 -10.72 -9.13
CA VAL A 152 3.77 -9.50 -8.88
C VAL A 152 3.40 -9.46 -7.39
N PRO A 153 3.69 -8.36 -6.67
CA PRO A 153 3.33 -8.26 -5.27
C PRO A 153 1.80 -8.16 -5.12
N PRO A 154 1.16 -8.97 -4.25
CA PRO A 154 -0.28 -8.88 -4.03
C PRO A 154 -0.69 -7.58 -3.32
N ASN A 155 0.19 -7.03 -2.48
CA ASN A 155 0.02 -5.71 -1.88
C ASN A 155 1.38 -4.96 -1.86
N PRO A 156 1.51 -3.80 -2.54
CA PRO A 156 2.77 -3.09 -2.63
C PRO A 156 3.28 -2.53 -1.29
N THR A 157 2.40 -2.32 -0.30
CA THR A 157 2.80 -1.75 1.01
C THR A 157 3.48 -2.77 1.94
N THR A 158 3.20 -4.06 1.79
CA THR A 158 3.65 -5.10 2.72
C THR A 158 4.43 -6.22 2.04
N SER A 159 4.18 -6.48 0.76
CA SER A 159 4.78 -7.63 0.04
C SER A 159 6.09 -7.27 -0.68
N CYS A 160 6.49 -6.00 -0.68
CA CYS A 160 7.68 -5.53 -1.39
C CYS A 160 8.98 -5.65 -0.61
N GLN A 161 8.88 -5.86 0.71
CA GLN A 161 10.03 -5.88 1.60
C GLN A 161 11.11 -6.92 1.20
N PRO A 162 10.77 -8.17 0.81
CA PRO A 162 11.78 -9.13 0.39
C PRO A 162 12.57 -8.66 -0.84
N CYS A 163 11.88 -8.12 -1.85
CA CYS A 163 12.49 -7.58 -3.06
C CYS A 163 13.39 -6.37 -2.74
N TYR A 164 12.92 -5.47 -1.88
CA TYR A 164 13.71 -4.32 -1.43
C TYR A 164 15.01 -4.75 -0.72
N LEU A 165 14.93 -5.66 0.25
CA LEU A 165 16.10 -6.15 0.99
C LEU A 165 17.09 -6.88 0.07
N ALA A 166 16.59 -7.67 -0.88
CA ALA A 166 17.41 -8.29 -1.91
C ALA A 166 18.13 -7.23 -2.78
N GLY A 167 17.42 -6.17 -3.16
CA GLY A 167 17.98 -5.03 -3.90
C GLY A 167 19.08 -4.31 -3.13
N VAL A 168 18.87 -4.03 -1.84
CA VAL A 168 19.89 -3.42 -0.97
C VAL A 168 21.12 -4.33 -0.85
N SER A 169 20.93 -5.63 -0.69
CA SER A 169 22.02 -6.61 -0.62
C SER A 169 22.84 -6.64 -1.92
N VAL A 170 22.19 -6.72 -3.09
CA VAL A 170 22.88 -6.74 -4.38
C VAL A 170 23.58 -5.41 -4.66
N SER A 171 22.93 -4.29 -4.35
CA SER A 171 23.54 -2.96 -4.48
C SER A 171 24.78 -2.79 -3.59
N SER A 172 24.76 -3.33 -2.38
CA SER A 172 25.94 -3.33 -1.49
C SER A 172 27.11 -4.11 -2.10
N ASN A 173 26.85 -5.29 -2.67
CA ASN A 173 27.85 -6.07 -3.39
C ASN A 173 28.41 -5.31 -4.60
N LEU A 174 27.54 -4.67 -5.39
CA LEU A 174 27.95 -3.84 -6.53
C LEU A 174 28.80 -2.64 -6.11
N THR A 175 28.43 -1.97 -5.02
CA THR A 175 29.20 -0.85 -4.48
C THR A 175 30.59 -1.30 -4.01
N ALA A 176 30.69 -2.51 -3.44
CA ALA A 176 31.98 -3.09 -3.08
C ALA A 176 32.84 -3.45 -4.31
N LEU A 177 32.21 -3.95 -5.38
CA LEU A 177 32.88 -4.24 -6.66
C LEU A 177 33.31 -2.97 -7.41
N ASP A 178 32.52 -1.90 -7.32
CA ASP A 178 32.84 -0.59 -7.90
C ASP A 178 34.04 0.06 -7.20
N GLY A 179 34.17 -0.13 -5.89
CA GLY A 179 35.26 0.41 -5.09
C GLY A 179 35.06 1.88 -4.68
N ASN A 180 34.05 2.58 -5.21
CA ASN A 180 33.71 3.93 -4.81
C ASN A 180 32.33 4.00 -4.11
N ARG A 181 32.34 4.25 -2.79
CA ARG A 181 31.12 4.36 -1.98
C ARG A 181 30.21 5.51 -2.43
N SER A 182 30.73 6.53 -3.11
CA SER A 182 29.90 7.62 -3.63
C SER A 182 28.98 7.17 -4.78
N HIS A 183 29.21 6.00 -5.36
CA HIS A 183 28.34 5.40 -6.40
C HIS A 183 27.24 4.51 -5.82
N SER A 184 27.07 4.45 -4.49
CA SER A 184 26.05 3.61 -3.84
C SER A 184 24.65 3.80 -4.43
N ASP A 185 24.23 5.06 -4.63
CA ASP A 185 22.90 5.37 -5.19
C ASP A 185 22.79 4.96 -6.67
N ASN A 186 23.87 5.09 -7.44
CA ASN A 186 23.92 4.65 -8.83
C ASN A 186 23.82 3.12 -8.94
N CYS A 187 24.53 2.40 -8.06
CA CYS A 187 24.47 0.94 -7.97
C CYS A 187 23.07 0.45 -7.57
N PHE A 188 22.44 1.15 -6.63
CA PHE A 188 21.06 0.86 -6.26
C PHE A 188 20.11 1.14 -7.43
N TYR A 189 20.32 2.22 -8.17
CA TYR A 189 19.53 2.56 -9.36
C TYR A 189 19.62 1.48 -10.45
N LEU A 190 20.82 0.95 -10.75
CA LEU A 190 20.96 -0.19 -11.67
C LEU A 190 20.21 -1.42 -11.15
N THR A 191 20.29 -1.69 -9.84
CA THR A 191 19.60 -2.82 -9.21
C THR A 191 18.08 -2.73 -9.35
N VAL A 192 17.51 -1.53 -9.15
CA VAL A 192 16.08 -1.25 -9.35
C VAL A 192 15.67 -1.47 -10.81
N LEU A 193 16.45 -0.96 -11.78
CA LEU A 193 16.18 -1.19 -13.20
C LEU A 193 16.23 -2.68 -13.57
N TYR A 194 17.20 -3.42 -13.04
CA TYR A 194 17.32 -4.86 -13.26
C TYR A 194 16.13 -5.62 -12.65
N ALA A 195 15.77 -5.31 -11.41
CA ALA A 195 14.65 -5.93 -10.71
C ALA A 195 13.34 -5.80 -11.51
N ALA A 196 13.02 -4.60 -11.98
CA ALA A 196 11.77 -4.35 -12.71
C ALA A 196 11.83 -4.82 -14.18
N GLY A 197 12.96 -4.63 -14.85
CA GLY A 197 13.11 -4.89 -16.29
C GLY A 197 13.44 -6.35 -16.64
N ILE A 198 14.18 -7.05 -15.76
CA ILE A 198 14.71 -8.40 -16.03
C ILE A 198 14.14 -9.44 -15.06
N SER A 199 14.19 -9.19 -13.74
CA SER A 199 13.82 -10.20 -12.75
C SER A 199 12.30 -10.39 -12.63
N ASN A 200 11.53 -9.30 -12.71
CA ASN A 200 10.07 -9.37 -12.57
C ASN A 200 9.38 -9.83 -13.87
N SER A 201 8.50 -10.82 -13.75
CA SER A 201 7.80 -11.43 -14.89
C SER A 201 6.71 -10.55 -15.52
N ALA A 202 6.01 -9.72 -14.74
CA ALA A 202 5.00 -8.78 -15.28
C ALA A 202 5.65 -7.53 -15.88
N GLY A 203 6.84 -7.18 -15.41
CA GLY A 203 7.64 -6.08 -15.92
C GLY A 203 7.26 -4.69 -15.38
N PRO A 204 7.98 -3.66 -15.83
CA PRO A 204 8.02 -2.36 -15.15
C PRO A 204 6.77 -1.49 -15.36
N GLN A 205 5.94 -1.78 -16.38
CA GLN A 205 4.68 -1.04 -16.60
C GLN A 205 3.56 -1.51 -15.68
N ASN A 206 3.65 -2.69 -15.05
CA ASN A 206 2.59 -3.12 -14.15
C ASN A 206 2.51 -2.16 -12.93
N PRO A 207 1.35 -1.55 -12.62
CA PRO A 207 1.25 -0.56 -11.53
C PRO A 207 1.68 -1.08 -10.16
N LEU A 208 1.39 -2.35 -9.83
CA LEU A 208 1.79 -2.94 -8.56
C LEU A 208 3.31 -3.14 -8.50
N VAL A 209 3.92 -3.55 -9.62
CA VAL A 209 5.38 -3.68 -9.73
C VAL A 209 6.03 -2.31 -9.65
N ALA A 210 5.48 -1.29 -10.31
CA ALA A 210 6.02 0.06 -10.27
C ALA A 210 5.91 0.71 -8.88
N ALA A 211 4.78 0.53 -8.21
CA ALA A 211 4.59 0.95 -6.82
C ALA A 211 5.64 0.29 -5.90
N CYS A 212 5.92 -0.99 -6.14
CA CYS A 212 6.84 -1.78 -5.33
C CYS A 212 8.31 -1.45 -5.56
N ILE A 213 8.76 -1.59 -6.80
CA ILE A 213 10.19 -1.56 -7.16
C ILE A 213 10.68 -0.12 -7.34
N PHE A 214 9.85 0.76 -7.90
CA PHE A 214 10.20 2.17 -8.08
C PHE A 214 9.70 3.08 -6.96
N SER A 215 8.99 2.55 -5.95
CA SER A 215 8.34 3.35 -4.91
C SER A 215 7.48 4.47 -5.51
N LEU A 216 6.78 4.17 -6.61
CA LEU A 216 5.94 5.14 -7.31
C LEU A 216 4.55 5.17 -6.69
N ASP A 217 4.11 6.35 -6.24
CA ASP A 217 2.75 6.50 -5.75
C ASP A 217 1.77 6.32 -6.92
N ILE A 218 0.98 5.25 -6.84
CA ILE A 218 -0.06 4.94 -7.81
C ILE A 218 -1.37 5.53 -7.31
N THR A 219 -2.06 6.26 -8.18
CA THR A 219 -3.42 6.71 -7.92
C THR A 219 -4.33 5.50 -7.95
N HIS A 220 -4.48 4.84 -6.80
CA HIS A 220 -5.55 3.89 -6.62
C HIS A 220 -6.86 4.68 -6.73
N SER A 221 -7.62 4.42 -7.78
CA SER A 221 -9.06 4.67 -7.78
C SER A 221 -9.69 3.75 -6.72
N SER A 222 -9.44 4.05 -5.44
CA SER A 222 -10.41 3.76 -4.41
C SER A 222 -11.69 4.43 -4.90
N PRO A 223 -12.83 3.72 -5.00
CA PRO A 223 -14.08 4.35 -5.37
C PRO A 223 -14.29 5.45 -4.34
N SER A 224 -14.08 6.70 -4.75
CA SER A 224 -14.31 7.80 -3.85
C SER A 224 -15.79 7.70 -3.49
N HIS A 225 -16.06 7.51 -2.20
CA HIS A 225 -17.41 7.47 -1.63
C HIS A 225 -18.26 8.71 -1.98
N ARG A 226 -17.67 9.71 -2.66
CA ARG A 226 -18.29 10.96 -3.08
C ARG A 226 -19.13 10.84 -4.35
N SER A 227 -18.91 9.86 -5.23
CA SER A 227 -19.71 9.74 -6.47
C SER A 227 -21.05 9.02 -6.25
N HIS A 228 -21.09 8.00 -5.38
CA HIS A 228 -22.34 7.28 -5.08
C HIS A 228 -23.12 7.86 -3.90
N ALA A 229 -22.58 8.85 -3.16
CA ALA A 229 -23.30 9.50 -2.06
C ALA A 229 -24.66 10.08 -2.51
N PHE A 230 -24.72 10.66 -3.71
CA PHE A 230 -25.98 11.16 -4.27
C PHE A 230 -26.94 10.02 -4.65
N LEU A 231 -26.45 8.92 -5.22
CA LEU A 231 -27.27 7.76 -5.58
C LEU A 231 -27.83 7.05 -4.34
N TYR A 232 -27.02 6.85 -3.29
CA TYR A 232 -27.47 6.25 -2.04
C TYR A 232 -28.39 7.18 -1.23
N ALA A 233 -28.21 8.51 -1.30
CA ALA A 233 -29.14 9.46 -0.68
C ALA A 233 -30.53 9.44 -1.34
N ILE A 234 -30.59 9.34 -2.68
CA ILE A 234 -31.86 9.26 -3.43
C ILE A 234 -32.58 7.94 -3.15
N ILE A 235 -31.84 6.82 -3.12
CA ILE A 235 -32.39 5.50 -2.77
C ILE A 235 -32.92 5.52 -1.33
N GLY A 236 -32.15 6.06 -0.37
CA GLY A 236 -32.57 6.19 1.03
C GLY A 236 -33.85 7.01 1.21
N ALA A 237 -33.99 8.12 0.48
CA ALA A 237 -35.19 8.95 0.51
C ALA A 237 -36.42 8.22 -0.06
N ALA A 238 -36.26 7.49 -1.16
CA ALA A 238 -37.35 6.71 -1.76
C ALA A 238 -37.81 5.57 -0.84
N PHE A 239 -36.88 4.85 -0.22
CA PHE A 239 -37.20 3.78 0.74
C PHE A 239 -37.89 4.34 2.00
N ALA A 240 -37.47 5.50 2.50
CA ALA A 240 -38.13 6.14 3.65
C ALA A 240 -39.59 6.52 3.33
N ILE A 241 -39.85 7.09 2.15
CA ILE A 241 -41.21 7.50 1.75
C ILE A 241 -42.13 6.29 1.55
N LEU A 242 -41.61 5.16 1.06
CA LEU A 242 -42.42 4.00 0.73
C LEU A 242 -42.64 3.07 1.95
N PHE A 243 -41.61 2.86 2.78
CA PHE A 243 -41.67 1.87 3.86
C PHE A 243 -42.02 2.43 5.23
N LEU A 244 -41.72 3.71 5.55
CA LEU A 244 -42.14 4.30 6.82
C LEU A 244 -43.66 4.35 7.00
N PRO A 245 -44.49 4.76 6.03
CA PRO A 245 -45.94 4.74 6.21
C PRO A 245 -46.48 3.32 6.35
N PHE A 246 -45.89 2.34 5.64
CA PHE A 246 -46.27 0.94 5.76
C PHE A 246 -45.99 0.38 7.16
N ILE A 247 -44.82 0.67 7.73
CA ILE A 247 -44.47 0.27 9.10
C ILE A 247 -45.35 0.96 10.14
N ILE A 248 -45.70 2.25 9.93
CA ILE A 248 -46.62 2.98 10.82
C ILE A 248 -48.02 2.36 10.78
N VAL A 249 -48.53 2.00 9.59
CA VAL A 249 -49.83 1.32 9.46
C VAL A 249 -49.81 -0.05 10.13
N LEU A 250 -48.74 -0.84 9.95
CA LEU A 250 -48.59 -2.13 10.64
C LEU A 250 -48.53 -1.96 12.16
N TYR A 251 -47.79 -0.98 12.67
CA TYR A 251 -47.72 -0.69 14.10
C TYR A 251 -49.09 -0.27 14.67
N LEU A 252 -49.84 0.57 13.95
CA LEU A 252 -51.20 0.97 14.34
C LEU A 252 -52.19 -0.20 14.27
N PHE A 253 -52.04 -1.09 13.31
CA PHE A 253 -52.86 -2.30 13.19
C PHE A 253 -52.55 -3.30 14.31
N TRP A 254 -51.27 -3.50 14.63
CA TRP A 254 -50.83 -4.40 15.69
C TRP A 254 -51.19 -3.88 17.07
N SER A 255 -51.04 -2.57 17.31
CA SER A 255 -51.46 -1.93 18.57
C SER A 255 -52.97 -1.92 18.76
N ARG A 256 -53.77 -1.97 17.69
CA ARG A 256 -55.22 -2.19 17.77
C ARG A 256 -55.58 -3.64 18.08
N ARG A 257 -54.82 -4.61 17.56
CA ARG A 257 -55.00 -6.06 17.81
C ARG A 257 -54.52 -6.51 19.19
N CYS A 258 -53.53 -5.85 19.79
CA CYS A 258 -53.02 -6.18 21.13
C CYS A 258 -53.86 -5.62 22.28
N LYS A 259 -54.85 -4.76 22.04
CA LYS A 259 -55.79 -4.32 23.08
C LYS A 259 -56.85 -5.37 23.42
N THR A 260 -57.01 -6.42 22.61
CA THR A 260 -58.00 -7.48 22.82
C THR A 260 -57.43 -8.81 23.29
N ALA A 261 -56.13 -8.89 23.63
CA ALA A 261 -55.54 -10.11 24.17
C ALA A 261 -54.43 -9.83 25.19
N ALA A 262 -54.80 -9.81 26.47
CA ALA A 262 -53.85 -10.09 27.54
C ALA A 262 -54.58 -10.72 28.74
N PRO A 263 -54.35 -12.02 29.05
CA PRO A 263 -54.45 -12.52 30.41
C PRO A 263 -53.13 -12.27 31.15
N ALA A 264 -53.23 -11.92 32.43
CA ALA A 264 -52.13 -11.52 33.30
C ALA A 264 -51.33 -12.72 33.83
N PHE A 265 -50.00 -12.60 33.89
CA PHE A 265 -49.15 -13.42 34.76
C PHE A 265 -48.12 -12.51 35.46
N ASN A 266 -48.10 -12.57 36.79
CA ASN A 266 -47.24 -11.78 37.65
C ASN A 266 -45.84 -12.41 37.74
N GLN A 267 -44.78 -11.61 37.79
CA GLN A 267 -43.59 -12.04 38.54
C GLN A 267 -42.83 -10.86 39.17
N GLU A 268 -42.47 -11.11 40.42
CA GLU A 268 -41.87 -10.22 41.41
C GLU A 268 -40.46 -9.73 41.07
N GLU A 269 -40.17 -8.53 41.58
CA GLU A 269 -38.86 -7.91 41.65
C GLU A 269 -38.15 -8.37 42.95
N ASN A 270 -36.93 -8.89 42.85
CA ASN A 270 -36.04 -9.11 44.00
C ASN A 270 -34.61 -8.66 43.65
N PRO A 271 -33.93 -7.83 44.46
CA PRO A 271 -32.64 -7.26 44.11
C PRO A 271 -31.49 -8.12 44.67
N ARG A 272 -30.72 -8.74 43.80
CA ARG A 272 -29.33 -9.16 44.07
C ARG A 272 -28.59 -9.36 42.75
N SER A 273 -27.77 -8.38 42.40
CA SER A 273 -26.80 -8.46 41.32
C SER A 273 -25.75 -9.53 41.67
N ARG A 274 -25.94 -10.76 41.19
CA ARG A 274 -24.85 -11.73 41.04
C ARG A 274 -24.49 -11.79 39.55
N PRO A 275 -23.20 -11.82 39.19
CA PRO A 275 -22.81 -12.17 37.83
C PRO A 275 -23.37 -13.54 37.51
N HIS A 276 -23.96 -13.70 36.33
CA HIS A 276 -24.50 -14.97 35.87
C HIS A 276 -23.30 -15.89 35.59
N LEU A 277 -22.86 -16.66 36.60
CA LEU A 277 -21.93 -17.75 36.37
C LEU A 277 -22.67 -18.83 35.57
N ARG A 278 -22.24 -19.08 34.33
CA ARG A 278 -22.56 -20.36 33.68
C ARG A 278 -21.71 -21.44 34.35
N PRO A 279 -22.24 -22.65 34.63
CA PRO A 279 -21.56 -23.58 35.53
C PRO A 279 -20.26 -24.22 35.02
N ASN A 280 -19.80 -23.97 33.78
CA ASN A 280 -18.67 -24.72 33.21
C ASN A 280 -17.63 -23.89 32.44
N THR A 281 -17.62 -22.56 32.55
CA THR A 281 -16.59 -21.73 31.89
C THR A 281 -16.00 -20.75 32.89
N GLY A 282 -14.67 -20.70 32.96
CA GLY A 282 -13.93 -19.85 33.90
C GLY A 282 -14.00 -18.34 33.59
N SER A 283 -14.86 -17.94 32.65
CA SER A 283 -15.03 -16.57 32.16
C SER A 283 -16.19 -15.86 32.86
N ILE A 284 -15.91 -14.66 33.39
CA ILE A 284 -16.91 -13.78 34.00
C ILE A 284 -17.31 -12.72 32.98
N TRP A 285 -18.62 -12.53 32.82
CA TRP A 285 -19.20 -11.56 31.90
C TRP A 285 -19.49 -10.22 32.58
N PHE A 286 -19.03 -9.12 31.98
CA PHE A 286 -19.30 -7.76 32.45
C PHE A 286 -20.25 -7.01 31.51
N LYS A 287 -21.16 -6.21 32.07
CA LYS A 287 -21.96 -5.24 31.29
C LYS A 287 -21.12 -3.99 31.05
N ILE A 288 -21.30 -3.35 29.89
CA ILE A 288 -20.56 -2.13 29.54
C ILE A 288 -20.67 -1.03 30.60
N ARG A 289 -21.87 -0.83 31.15
CA ARG A 289 -22.15 0.12 32.24
C ARG A 289 -21.32 -0.13 33.50
N ASP A 290 -20.95 -1.37 33.77
CA ASP A 290 -20.16 -1.72 34.95
C ASP A 290 -18.68 -1.38 34.71
N LEU A 291 -18.21 -1.52 33.46
CA LEU A 291 -16.86 -1.10 33.05
C LEU A 291 -16.74 0.42 32.91
N GLU A 292 -17.76 1.10 32.41
CA GLU A 292 -17.83 2.56 32.37
C GLU A 292 -17.68 3.15 33.77
N LYS A 293 -18.42 2.61 34.75
CA LYS A 293 -18.28 3.03 36.14
C LYS A 293 -16.89 2.74 36.69
N ALA A 294 -16.34 1.57 36.38
CA ALA A 294 -15.02 1.17 36.84
C ALA A 294 -13.89 2.07 36.29
N THR A 295 -14.03 2.60 35.06
CA THR A 295 -13.01 3.41 34.37
C THR A 295 -13.28 4.91 34.40
N SER A 296 -14.29 5.37 35.16
CA SER A 296 -14.78 6.75 35.15
C SER A 296 -15.14 7.23 33.74
N PHE A 297 -15.99 6.46 33.05
CA PHE A 297 -16.43 6.67 31.67
C PHE A 297 -15.27 6.72 30.66
N PHE A 298 -14.32 5.79 30.78
CA PHE A 298 -13.11 5.74 29.94
C PHE A 298 -12.33 7.07 29.95
N SER A 299 -12.23 7.69 31.13
CA SER A 299 -11.53 8.96 31.33
C SER A 299 -10.06 8.86 30.93
N HIS A 300 -9.53 9.92 30.32
CA HIS A 300 -8.11 10.00 29.97
C HIS A 300 -7.18 9.88 31.19
N HIS A 301 -7.64 10.29 32.39
CA HIS A 301 -6.87 10.13 33.63
C HIS A 301 -6.63 8.67 34.02
N ASN A 302 -7.43 7.75 33.51
CA ASN A 302 -7.30 6.31 33.74
C ASN A 302 -6.60 5.59 32.57
N LEU A 303 -6.11 6.30 31.56
CA LEU A 303 -5.38 5.71 30.45
C LEU A 303 -4.03 5.15 30.93
N ILE A 304 -3.79 3.86 30.69
CA ILE A 304 -2.53 3.18 31.06
C ILE A 304 -1.74 2.64 29.87
N GLY A 305 -2.32 2.64 28.66
CA GLY A 305 -1.58 2.27 27.45
C GLY A 305 -2.40 2.43 26.17
N ARG A 306 -1.71 2.66 25.05
CA ARG A 306 -2.30 2.75 23.70
C ARG A 306 -1.42 1.98 22.72
N GLY A 307 -2.02 1.16 21.86
CA GLY A 307 -1.33 0.40 20.82
C GLY A 307 -2.20 0.18 19.59
N GLY A 308 -1.69 -0.57 18.61
CA GLY A 308 -2.39 -0.81 17.33
C GLY A 308 -3.77 -1.45 17.48
N PHE A 309 -3.98 -2.24 18.53
CA PHE A 309 -5.23 -2.97 18.78
C PHE A 309 -6.16 -2.27 19.78
N GLY A 310 -5.94 -0.98 20.07
CA GLY A 310 -6.81 -0.18 20.93
C GLY A 310 -6.15 0.42 22.17
N VAL A 311 -6.99 0.78 23.15
CA VAL A 311 -6.64 1.63 24.29
C VAL A 311 -6.92 0.89 25.59
N VAL A 312 -6.02 0.96 26.55
CA VAL A 312 -6.13 0.26 27.84
C VAL A 312 -6.32 1.28 28.97
N TYR A 313 -7.39 1.09 29.75
CA TYR A 313 -7.73 1.92 30.90
C TYR A 313 -7.59 1.13 32.21
N LYS A 314 -7.13 1.79 33.26
CA LYS A 314 -7.22 1.29 34.64
C LYS A 314 -8.65 1.47 35.15
N GLY A 315 -9.18 0.45 35.83
CA GLY A 315 -10.47 0.55 36.50
C GLY A 315 -10.52 -0.20 37.81
N ILE A 316 -11.54 0.08 38.61
CA ILE A 316 -11.84 -0.61 39.86
C ILE A 316 -13.30 -1.07 39.80
N LEU A 317 -13.53 -2.38 39.84
CA LEU A 317 -14.87 -2.96 39.84
C LEU A 317 -15.62 -2.63 41.15
N SER A 318 -16.94 -2.81 41.16
CA SER A 318 -17.78 -2.54 42.34
C SER A 318 -17.44 -3.40 43.57
N ASP A 319 -16.76 -4.53 43.37
CA ASP A 319 -16.24 -5.40 44.42
C ASP A 319 -14.83 -4.99 44.91
N GLY A 320 -14.28 -3.89 44.40
CA GLY A 320 -12.94 -3.39 44.73
C GLY A 320 -11.81 -4.02 43.92
N THR A 321 -12.10 -4.94 42.99
CA THR A 321 -11.06 -5.60 42.19
C THR A 321 -10.45 -4.62 41.18
N PRO A 322 -9.11 -4.43 41.17
CA PRO A 322 -8.44 -3.64 40.14
C PRO A 322 -8.42 -4.41 38.81
N VAL A 323 -8.71 -3.70 37.72
CA VAL A 323 -8.79 -4.28 36.36
C VAL A 323 -8.12 -3.37 35.34
N ALA A 324 -7.63 -3.98 34.24
CA ALA A 324 -7.25 -3.29 33.02
C ALA A 324 -8.33 -3.55 31.96
N VAL A 325 -8.96 -2.49 31.47
CA VAL A 325 -10.04 -2.55 30.47
C VAL A 325 -9.48 -2.12 29.12
N LYS A 326 -9.35 -3.05 28.19
CA LYS A 326 -8.92 -2.78 26.81
C LYS A 326 -10.14 -2.49 25.94
N GLN A 327 -10.24 -1.26 25.45
CA GLN A 327 -11.20 -0.84 24.44
C GLN A 327 -10.59 -1.07 23.06
N ILE A 328 -11.21 -1.95 22.27
CA ILE A 328 -10.85 -2.16 20.87
C ILE A 328 -11.42 -0.99 20.07
N LEU A 329 -10.59 -0.34 19.26
CA LEU A 329 -10.98 0.84 18.46
C LEU A 329 -11.24 0.50 16.99
N ASP A 330 -10.93 -0.72 16.59
CA ASP A 330 -10.99 -1.16 15.20
C ASP A 330 -12.33 -1.87 14.94
N SER A 331 -13.13 -1.29 14.06
CA SER A 331 -14.54 -1.67 13.82
C SER A 331 -14.69 -3.01 13.12
N ASP A 332 -13.63 -3.50 12.46
CA ASP A 332 -13.64 -4.76 11.72
C ASP A 332 -13.72 -5.98 12.66
N PHE A 333 -13.37 -5.81 13.95
CA PHE A 333 -13.40 -6.88 14.95
C PHE A 333 -14.71 -6.91 15.77
N GLU A 334 -15.51 -5.85 15.76
CA GLU A 334 -16.70 -5.72 16.63
C GLU A 334 -17.88 -6.61 16.17
N GLY A 335 -17.80 -7.18 14.97
CA GLY A 335 -18.84 -8.04 14.38
C GLY A 335 -18.38 -9.41 13.88
N ASP A 336 -17.09 -9.74 14.00
CA ASP A 336 -16.53 -10.96 13.40
C ASP A 336 -16.74 -12.19 14.30
N GLU A 337 -17.33 -13.25 13.74
CA GLU A 337 -17.53 -14.53 14.42
C GLU A 337 -16.18 -15.18 14.77
N GLU A 338 -15.14 -14.95 13.96
CA GLU A 338 -13.77 -15.44 14.22
C GLU A 338 -13.15 -14.77 15.44
N PHE A 339 -13.33 -13.46 15.58
CA PHE A 339 -12.89 -12.71 16.77
C PHE A 339 -13.61 -13.21 18.03
N ARG A 340 -14.93 -13.43 17.97
CA ARG A 340 -15.70 -13.94 19.11
C ARG A 340 -15.24 -15.34 19.54
N ASN A 341 -14.97 -16.21 18.58
CA ASN A 341 -14.46 -17.56 18.83
C ASN A 341 -13.05 -17.51 19.45
N GLU A 342 -12.14 -16.68 18.92
CA GLU A 342 -10.79 -16.55 19.46
C GLU A 342 -10.80 -16.02 20.90
N VAL A 343 -11.58 -14.97 21.18
CA VAL A 343 -11.68 -14.41 22.54
C VAL A 343 -12.32 -15.43 23.49
N GLU A 344 -13.29 -16.22 23.04
CA GLU A 344 -13.86 -17.32 23.83
C GLU A 344 -12.80 -18.38 24.18
N ILE A 345 -11.97 -18.81 23.21
CA ILE A 345 -10.89 -19.78 23.42
C ILE A 345 -9.88 -19.25 24.45
N ILE A 346 -9.37 -18.02 24.27
CA ILE A 346 -8.34 -17.46 25.16
C ILE A 346 -8.91 -17.23 26.57
N SER A 347 -10.19 -16.86 26.69
CA SER A 347 -10.84 -16.68 27.99
C SER A 347 -10.90 -17.95 28.85
N ASN A 348 -10.77 -19.12 28.22
CA ASN A 348 -10.79 -20.42 28.89
C ASN A 348 -9.39 -20.95 29.24
N LEU A 349 -8.30 -20.29 28.82
CA LEU A 349 -6.95 -20.68 29.16
C LEU A 349 -6.56 -20.19 30.57
N ARG A 350 -6.26 -21.13 31.48
CA ARG A 350 -5.73 -20.83 32.81
C ARG A 350 -4.33 -21.43 32.96
N HIS A 351 -3.33 -20.58 33.05
CA HIS A 351 -1.95 -20.99 33.26
C HIS A 351 -1.25 -19.99 34.19
N ARG A 352 -0.28 -20.45 35.00
CA ARG A 352 0.44 -19.60 35.97
C ARG A 352 1.17 -18.41 35.32
N ASN A 353 1.50 -18.53 34.04
CA ASN A 353 2.22 -17.52 33.26
C ASN A 353 1.31 -16.75 32.28
N LEU A 354 -0.01 -16.94 32.33
CA LEU A 354 -0.97 -16.21 31.49
C LEU A 354 -1.82 -15.29 32.35
N VAL A 355 -2.06 -14.06 31.87
CA VAL A 355 -2.96 -13.11 32.52
C VAL A 355 -4.40 -13.60 32.35
N PRO A 356 -5.17 -13.82 33.43
CA PRO A 356 -6.55 -14.25 33.32
C PRO A 356 -7.41 -13.18 32.60
N LEU A 357 -8.11 -13.58 31.54
CA LEU A 357 -9.01 -12.70 30.80
C LEU A 357 -10.45 -12.77 31.32
N ARG A 358 -11.15 -11.64 31.26
CA ARG A 358 -12.56 -11.47 31.61
C ARG A 358 -13.31 -10.88 30.41
N LEU A 359 -14.48 -11.42 30.09
CA LEU A 359 -15.23 -11.11 28.87
C LEU A 359 -16.26 -10.00 29.09
N LEU A 360 -16.47 -9.16 28.08
CA LEU A 360 -17.57 -8.20 28.03
C LEU A 360 -18.75 -8.81 27.28
N HIS A 361 -19.98 -8.66 27.80
CA HIS A 361 -21.19 -8.95 27.03
C HIS A 361 -21.79 -7.63 26.51
N HIS A 362 -21.79 -7.44 25.19
CA HIS A 362 -22.58 -6.38 24.56
C HIS A 362 -24.05 -6.81 24.52
N GLN A 363 -24.84 -6.38 25.51
CA GLN A 363 -26.29 -6.55 25.47
C GLN A 363 -26.86 -5.39 24.65
N ARG A 364 -27.41 -5.66 23.46
CA ARG A 364 -28.13 -4.63 22.69
C ARG A 364 -29.18 -3.98 23.60
N PRO A 365 -29.37 -2.64 23.54
CA PRO A 365 -30.30 -1.95 24.42
C PRO A 365 -31.72 -2.49 24.21
N GLN A 366 -32.34 -2.99 25.27
CA GLN A 366 -33.78 -3.20 25.30
C GLN A 366 -34.48 -1.85 25.52
N PRO A 367 -35.62 -1.60 24.87
CA PRO A 367 -36.35 -0.33 25.01
C PRO A 367 -36.80 -0.09 26.47
N PRO A 368 -36.91 1.19 26.89
CA PRO A 368 -37.09 1.55 28.29
C PRO A 368 -38.45 1.10 28.83
N THR A 369 -38.43 0.42 29.97
CA THR A 369 -39.63 0.09 30.76
C THR A 369 -39.95 1.28 31.68
N LEU A 370 -41.13 1.90 31.50
CA LEU A 370 -41.64 3.00 32.32
C LEU A 370 -41.96 2.53 33.77
N PRO A 371 -41.74 3.38 34.79
CA PRO A 371 -41.92 3.00 36.19
C PRO A 371 -43.40 2.89 36.57
N ARG A 372 -43.73 1.81 37.29
CA ARG A 372 -45.07 1.55 37.82
C ARG A 372 -45.26 2.32 39.13
N LEU A 373 -46.09 3.36 39.12
CA LEU A 373 -46.60 4.01 40.34
C LEU A 373 -47.33 2.95 41.20
N ARG A 374 -46.93 2.79 42.46
CA ARG A 374 -47.74 2.07 43.46
C ARG A 374 -48.97 2.91 43.82
N PRO A 375 -50.18 2.33 43.86
CA PRO A 375 -51.31 3.02 44.45
C PRO A 375 -51.20 3.02 45.97
N HIS A 376 -51.41 4.20 46.57
CA HIS A 376 -51.72 4.36 47.98
C HIS A 376 -52.95 3.52 48.34
N ALA A 377 -52.83 2.71 49.39
CA ALA A 377 -53.97 2.10 50.05
C ALA A 377 -54.76 3.20 50.79
N LYS A 378 -56.03 3.38 50.41
CA LYS A 378 -57.03 4.03 51.27
C LYS A 378 -57.42 3.03 52.36
N ARG A 379 -57.26 3.42 53.62
CA ARG A 379 -58.24 3.15 54.65
C ARG A 379 -58.49 4.42 55.43
#